data_AF-A0A963C519-F1
#
_entry.id   AF-A0A963C519-F1
#
_cell.length_a   1.000
_cell.length_b   1.000
_cell.length_c   1.000
_cell.angle_alpha   90.00
_cell.angle_beta   90.00
_cell.angle_gamma   90.00
#
_symmetry.space_group_name_H-M   'P 1'
#
loop_
_entity.id
_entity.type
_entity.pdbx_description
1 polymer ?
#
loop_
_entity_poly.entity_id
_entity_poly.type
_entity_poly.pdbx_seq_one_letter_code
_entity_poly.pdbx_strand_id
1 'polypeptide(L)'
;MSSEQQNLDPLEFLKGMWGSMGFAVPGMVTPTMDVDEIDKRITDLKTVEGWLRMNLNMLQMSIQGLEMQRATLAAMQAISQSAGSPEANANPFANPALWPWNMMQPGAAAPAEDAPEDKPAKKKK
;
A
#
# COMPACT_ATOMS: atom_id res chain seq x y z
N MET A 1 28.82 -25.80 -49.68
CA MET A 1 29.25 -24.63 -48.90
C MET A 1 28.65 -24.82 -47.52
N SER A 2 29.47 -25.32 -46.61
CA SER A 2 29.06 -25.92 -45.35
C SER A 2 28.46 -24.90 -44.39
N SER A 3 27.47 -25.37 -43.66
CA SER A 3 26.85 -24.77 -42.49
C SER A 3 27.87 -24.47 -41.38
N GLU A 4 28.40 -23.25 -41.35
CA GLU A 4 29.11 -22.68 -40.21
C GLU A 4 28.10 -22.13 -39.19
N GLN A 5 27.53 -23.09 -38.46
CA GLN A 5 27.33 -23.06 -37.02
C GLN A 5 27.32 -21.66 -36.36
N GLN A 6 26.11 -21.20 -36.06
CA GLN A 6 25.79 -20.17 -35.07
C GLN A 6 26.25 -20.60 -33.66
N ASN A 7 27.54 -20.61 -33.39
CA ASN A 7 28.08 -20.72 -32.03
C ASN A 7 28.77 -19.40 -31.68
N LEU A 8 27.96 -18.39 -31.39
CA LEU A 8 28.41 -17.25 -30.60
C LEU A 8 28.65 -17.79 -29.18
N ASP A 9 29.92 -18.08 -28.89
CA ASP A 9 30.32 -18.70 -27.64
C ASP A 9 29.97 -17.76 -26.47
N PRO A 10 29.08 -18.15 -25.54
CA PRO A 10 28.64 -17.28 -24.44
C PRO A 10 29.80 -16.80 -23.56
N LEU A 11 30.92 -17.53 -23.57
CA LEU A 11 32.16 -17.13 -22.91
C LEU A 11 32.85 -15.94 -23.59
N GLU A 12 32.80 -15.84 -24.92
CA GLU A 12 33.33 -14.69 -25.67
C GLU A 12 32.44 -13.45 -25.53
N PHE A 13 31.13 -13.63 -25.39
CA PHE A 13 30.21 -12.55 -25.02
C PHE A 13 30.49 -12.03 -23.59
N LEU A 14 30.64 -12.93 -22.62
CA LEU A 14 30.97 -12.56 -21.24
C LEU A 14 32.34 -11.90 -21.13
N LYS A 15 33.33 -12.38 -21.90
CA LYS A 15 34.67 -11.80 -22.00
C LYS A 15 34.67 -10.44 -22.70
N GLY A 16 33.84 -10.26 -23.73
CA GLY A 16 33.61 -8.98 -24.37
C GLY A 16 32.98 -7.97 -23.41
N MET A 17 32.01 -8.40 -22.60
CA MET A 17 31.38 -7.57 -21.56
C MET A 17 32.35 -7.22 -20.43
N TRP A 18 33.10 -8.21 -19.92
CA TRP A 18 34.10 -8.02 -18.87
C TRP A 18 35.28 -7.14 -19.31
N GLY A 19 35.75 -7.34 -20.55
CA GLY A 19 36.79 -6.52 -21.17
C GLY A 19 36.32 -5.09 -21.49
N SER A 20 35.04 -4.91 -21.85
CA SER A 20 34.45 -3.59 -22.10
C SER A 20 34.12 -2.81 -20.82
N MET A 21 34.03 -3.47 -19.66
CA MET A 21 33.77 -2.83 -18.36
C MET A 21 35.04 -2.26 -17.70
N GLY A 22 36.21 -2.38 -18.36
CA GLY A 22 37.46 -1.77 -17.89
C GLY A 22 38.15 -2.46 -16.71
N PHE A 23 37.71 -3.66 -16.31
CA PHE A 23 38.37 -4.44 -15.26
C PHE A 23 39.55 -5.24 -15.84
N ALA A 24 40.65 -4.52 -16.04
CA ALA A 24 41.86 -5.08 -16.62
C ALA A 24 42.57 -6.09 -15.70
N VAL A 25 43.31 -6.96 -16.39
CA VAL A 25 44.05 -8.15 -15.98
C VAL A 25 45.12 -7.86 -14.90
N PRO A 26 45.40 -8.83 -14.00
CA PRO A 26 46.43 -8.73 -12.95
C PRO A 26 47.78 -8.24 -13.49
N GLY A 27 48.30 -7.19 -12.84
CA GLY A 27 49.47 -6.41 -13.27
C GLY A 27 49.16 -4.94 -13.58
N MET A 28 47.87 -4.57 -13.66
CA MET A 28 47.44 -3.18 -13.79
C MET A 28 47.25 -2.55 -12.41
N VAL A 29 47.99 -1.46 -12.19
CA VAL A 29 47.89 -0.49 -11.09
C VAL A 29 46.55 -0.52 -10.35
N THR A 30 46.65 -0.69 -9.04
CA THR A 30 45.57 -0.54 -8.06
C THR A 30 44.55 0.50 -8.52
N PRO A 31 43.25 0.16 -8.65
CA PRO A 31 42.20 1.15 -8.79
C PRO A 31 42.47 2.19 -7.72
N THR A 32 42.53 3.46 -8.10
CA THR A 32 42.75 4.57 -7.19
C THR A 32 41.75 4.46 -6.04
N MET A 33 42.16 3.82 -4.95
CA MET A 33 41.50 3.85 -3.66
C MET A 33 41.80 5.22 -3.07
N ASP A 34 41.38 6.26 -3.77
CA ASP A 34 41.29 7.58 -3.17
C ASP A 34 40.04 7.53 -2.28
N VAL A 35 40.30 7.44 -0.98
CA VAL A 35 39.25 7.37 0.05
C VAL A 35 38.33 8.59 -0.07
N ASP A 36 38.86 9.74 -0.48
CA ASP A 36 38.08 10.96 -0.65
C ASP A 36 37.07 10.84 -1.80
N GLU A 37 37.40 10.14 -2.89
CA GLU A 37 36.46 9.87 -3.97
C GLU A 37 35.36 8.89 -3.53
N ILE A 38 35.72 7.88 -2.74
CA ILE A 38 34.76 6.93 -2.16
C ILE A 38 33.79 7.66 -1.22
N ASP A 39 34.29 8.56 -0.36
CA ASP A 39 33.46 9.35 0.55
C ASP A 39 32.52 10.30 -0.19
N LYS A 40 32.98 10.89 -1.29
CA LYS A 40 32.13 11.68 -2.19
C LYS A 40 31.02 10.84 -2.82
N ARG A 41 31.36 9.68 -3.38
CA ARG A 41 30.38 8.75 -3.97
C ARG A 41 29.36 8.27 -2.94
N ILE A 42 29.80 7.99 -1.70
CA ILE A 42 28.91 7.63 -0.59
C ILE A 42 27.93 8.78 -0.30
N THR A 43 28.41 10.02 -0.27
CA THR A 43 27.58 11.20 0.00
C THR A 43 26.55 11.44 -1.10
N ASP A 44 26.96 11.33 -2.36
CA ASP A 44 26.08 11.47 -3.52
C ASP A 44 25.00 10.38 -3.51
N LEU A 45 25.38 9.12 -3.27
CA LEU A 45 24.43 8.00 -3.20
C LEU A 45 23.47 8.12 -2.01
N LYS A 46 23.91 8.64 -0.85
CA LYS A 46 23.02 8.95 0.27
C LYS A 46 21.99 10.03 -0.07
N THR A 47 22.38 11.02 -0.86
CA THR A 47 21.46 12.06 -1.34
C THR A 47 20.41 11.46 -2.27
N VAL A 48 20.84 10.60 -3.21
CA VAL A 48 19.94 9.85 -4.09
C VAL A 48 18.99 8.97 -3.28
N GLU A 49 19.51 8.23 -2.29
CA GLU A 49 18.71 7.42 -1.39
C GLU A 49 17.63 8.24 -0.67
N GLY A 50 17.99 9.43 -0.16
CA GLY A 50 17.04 10.36 0.46
C GLY A 50 15.91 10.76 -0.48
N TRP A 51 16.23 11.08 -1.74
CA TRP A 51 15.23 11.41 -2.76
C TRP A 51 14.32 10.24 -3.11
N LEU A 52 14.86 9.04 -3.23
CA LEU A 52 14.08 7.83 -3.51
C LEU A 52 13.15 7.51 -2.34
N ARG A 53 13.59 7.67 -1.09
CA ARG A 53 12.73 7.53 0.09
C ARG A 53 11.59 8.55 0.10
N MET A 54 11.87 9.81 -0.25
CA MET A 54 10.84 10.84 -0.38
C MET A 54 9.82 10.48 -1.47
N ASN A 55 10.28 10.00 -2.62
CA ASN A 55 9.40 9.55 -3.71
C ASN A 55 8.50 8.38 -3.27
N LEU A 56 9.07 7.39 -2.58
CA LEU A 56 8.32 6.26 -2.04
C LEU A 56 7.22 6.71 -1.07
N ASN A 57 7.54 7.62 -0.15
CA ASN A 57 6.57 8.16 0.80
C ASN A 57 5.41 8.89 0.11
N MET A 58 5.71 9.71 -0.92
CA MET A 58 4.68 10.39 -1.71
C MET A 58 3.77 9.41 -2.46
N LEU A 59 4.35 8.35 -3.01
CA LEU A 59 3.60 7.31 -3.71
C LEU A 59 2.67 6.56 -2.74
N GLN A 60 3.16 6.21 -1.55
CA GLN A 60 2.34 5.58 -0.51
C GLN A 60 1.17 6.48 -0.08
N MET A 61 1.41 7.77 0.13
CA MET A 61 0.35 8.73 0.45
C MET A 61 -0.68 8.86 -0.67
N SER A 62 -0.23 8.84 -1.93
CA SER A 62 -1.13 8.89 -3.10
C SER A 62 -2.01 7.65 -3.19
N ILE A 63 -1.45 6.46 -2.92
CA ILE A 63 -2.20 5.20 -2.87
C ILE A 63 -3.26 5.27 -1.77
N GLN A 64 -2.90 5.67 -0.56
CA GLN A 64 -3.85 5.80 0.55
C GLN A 64 -4.97 6.79 0.22
N GLY A 65 -4.65 7.90 -0.45
CA GLY A 65 -5.64 8.85 -0.93
C GLY A 65 -6.61 8.23 -1.93
N LEU A 66 -6.12 7.45 -2.89
CA LEU A 66 -6.96 6.75 -3.87
C LEU A 66 -7.79 5.62 -3.23
N GLU A 67 -7.25 4.91 -2.25
CA GLU A 67 -7.98 3.89 -1.49
C GLU A 67 -9.14 4.51 -0.70
N MET A 68 -8.93 5.67 -0.07
CA MET A 68 -9.98 6.43 0.60
C MET A 68 -11.05 6.92 -0.39
N GLN A 69 -10.65 7.41 -1.56
CA GLN A 69 -11.59 7.80 -2.62
C GLN A 69 -12.42 6.61 -3.12
N ARG A 70 -11.77 5.45 -3.32
CA ARG A 70 -12.46 4.21 -3.71
C ARG A 70 -13.45 3.78 -2.64
N ALA A 71 -13.07 3.79 -1.36
CA ALA A 71 -13.95 3.45 -0.26
C ALA A 71 -15.17 4.39 -0.19
N THR A 72 -14.95 5.68 -0.43
CA THR A 72 -16.02 6.69 -0.49
C THR A 72 -16.98 6.43 -1.64
N LEU A 73 -16.47 6.16 -2.85
CA LEU A 73 -17.31 5.82 -4.01
C LEU A 73 -18.08 4.51 -3.79
N ALA A 74 -17.45 3.49 -3.20
CA ALA A 74 -18.09 2.24 -2.86
C ALA A 74 -19.23 2.44 -1.85
N ALA A 75 -19.01 3.29 -0.84
CA ALA A 75 -20.06 3.70 0.09
C ALA A 75 -21.20 4.39 -0.66
N MET A 76 -20.93 5.43 -1.47
CA MET A 76 -21.95 6.12 -2.26
C MET A 76 -22.76 5.17 -3.17
N GLN A 77 -22.10 4.16 -3.76
CA GLN A 77 -22.77 3.17 -4.57
C GLN A 77 -23.68 2.26 -3.72
N ALA A 78 -23.24 1.84 -2.53
CA ALA A 78 -24.07 1.10 -1.59
C ALA A 78 -25.29 1.93 -1.13
N ILE A 79 -25.10 3.23 -0.87
CA ILE A 79 -26.20 4.18 -0.59
C ILE A 79 -27.19 4.18 -1.74
N SER A 80 -26.72 4.39 -2.97
CA SER A 80 -27.59 4.43 -4.15
C SER A 80 -28.36 3.12 -4.35
N GLN A 81 -27.75 1.97 -4.07
CA GLN A 81 -28.42 0.66 -4.19
C GLN A 81 -29.46 0.45 -3.09
N SER A 82 -29.13 0.82 -1.85
CA SER A 82 -30.08 0.73 -0.72
C SER A 82 -31.27 1.68 -0.89
N ALA A 83 -31.06 2.92 -1.36
CA ALA A 83 -32.13 3.88 -1.57
C ALA A 83 -33.15 3.46 -2.66
N GLY A 84 -32.75 2.56 -3.58
CA GLY A 84 -33.63 1.94 -4.56
C GLY A 84 -34.35 0.67 -4.05
N SER A 85 -34.00 0.18 -2.85
CA SER A 85 -34.62 -1.00 -2.25
C SER A 85 -35.86 -0.62 -1.42
N PRO A 86 -36.97 -1.38 -1.53
CA PRO A 86 -38.17 -1.12 -0.73
C PRO A 86 -37.92 -1.26 0.78
N GLU A 87 -36.93 -2.05 1.21
CA GLU A 87 -36.53 -2.20 2.62
C GLU A 87 -35.92 -0.93 3.24
N ALA A 88 -35.22 -0.08 2.47
CA ALA A 88 -34.64 1.16 2.99
C ALA A 88 -35.70 2.24 3.32
N ASN A 89 -36.89 2.13 2.73
CA ASN A 89 -38.03 3.00 3.06
C ASN A 89 -38.77 2.51 4.33
N ALA A 90 -38.58 1.24 4.72
CA ALA A 90 -39.20 0.63 5.89
C ALA A 90 -38.36 0.78 7.18
N ASN A 91 -37.03 0.86 7.05
CA ASN A 91 -36.11 0.96 8.19
C ASN A 91 -35.21 2.20 8.10
N PRO A 92 -35.49 3.28 8.87
CA PRO A 92 -34.70 4.51 8.89
C PRO A 92 -33.21 4.31 9.21
N PHE A 93 -32.89 3.26 9.98
CA PHE A 93 -31.52 2.86 10.31
C PHE A 93 -30.77 2.19 9.14
N ALA A 94 -31.51 1.63 8.17
CA ALA A 94 -30.95 1.04 6.96
C ALA A 94 -30.84 2.04 5.80
N ASN A 95 -31.27 3.30 6.01
CA ASN A 95 -31.12 4.35 5.03
C ASN A 95 -29.82 5.15 5.30
N PRO A 96 -28.75 4.91 4.53
CA PRO A 96 -27.47 5.54 4.77
C PRO A 96 -27.44 7.05 4.48
N ALA A 97 -28.45 7.60 3.81
CA ALA A 97 -28.64 9.05 3.69
C ALA A 97 -28.94 9.73 5.05
N LEU A 98 -29.43 8.97 6.03
CA LEU A 98 -29.75 9.45 7.38
C LEU A 98 -28.61 9.20 8.39
N TRP A 99 -27.52 8.53 8.00
CA TRP A 99 -26.40 8.21 8.91
C TRP A 99 -25.79 9.41 9.65
N PRO A 100 -25.58 10.60 9.04
CA PRO A 100 -25.07 11.76 9.77
C PRO A 100 -26.00 12.19 10.92
N TRP A 101 -27.31 12.10 10.71
CA TRP A 101 -28.32 12.44 11.71
C TRP A 101 -28.52 11.32 12.73
N ASN A 102 -28.42 10.06 12.30
CA ASN A 102 -28.56 8.88 13.14
C ASN A 102 -27.36 8.69 14.08
N MET A 103 -26.15 9.07 13.65
CA MET A 103 -24.95 9.08 14.51
C MET A 103 -24.94 10.25 15.51
N MET A 104 -25.64 11.34 15.21
CA MET A 104 -25.82 12.46 16.14
C MET A 104 -26.92 12.24 17.17
N GLN A 105 -27.72 11.17 17.04
CA GLN A 105 -28.81 10.88 17.96
C GLN A 105 -28.26 10.08 19.16
N PRO A 106 -28.26 10.65 20.38
CA PRO A 106 -27.87 9.91 21.56
C PRO A 106 -28.95 8.85 21.84
N GLY A 107 -28.68 7.60 21.44
CA GLY A 107 -29.57 6.47 21.72
C GLY A 107 -29.73 5.40 20.63
N ALA A 108 -29.14 5.55 19.44
CA ALA A 108 -29.33 4.59 18.33
C ALA A 108 -28.46 3.32 18.37
N ALA A 109 -27.69 3.10 19.44
CA ALA A 109 -26.98 1.85 19.68
C ALA A 109 -27.37 1.29 21.04
N ALA A 110 -28.44 0.51 21.07
CA ALA A 110 -28.69 -0.45 22.14
C ALA A 110 -28.85 -1.83 21.51
N PRO A 111 -27.81 -2.69 21.52
CA PRO A 111 -28.00 -4.11 21.32
C PRO A 111 -28.54 -4.71 22.62
N ALA A 112 -29.65 -5.43 22.49
CA ALA A 112 -30.15 -6.50 23.37
C ALA A 112 -30.09 -6.29 24.90
N GLU A 113 -31.27 -6.12 25.51
CA GLU A 113 -31.53 -6.65 26.84
C GLU A 113 -32.65 -7.70 26.72
N ASP A 114 -32.24 -8.90 26.31
CA ASP A 114 -32.94 -10.14 26.64
C ASP A 114 -32.24 -10.69 27.90
N ALA A 115 -32.78 -10.42 29.09
CA ALA A 115 -32.41 -11.12 30.32
C ALA A 115 -33.52 -10.96 31.38
N PRO A 116 -33.75 -11.98 32.21
CA PRO A 116 -35.09 -12.43 32.59
C PRO A 116 -35.67 -11.70 33.81
N GLU A 117 -37.00 -11.75 33.90
CA GLU A 117 -37.77 -11.46 35.12
C GLU A 117 -37.16 -12.17 36.33
N ASP A 118 -36.71 -11.42 37.34
CA ASP A 118 -36.62 -11.94 38.70
C ASP A 118 -37.40 -11.04 39.66
N LYS A 119 -38.55 -11.56 40.11
CA LYS A 119 -39.41 -10.97 41.13
C LYS A 119 -38.78 -11.25 42.50
N PRO A 120 -38.59 -10.26 43.39
CA PRO A 120 -38.61 -10.55 44.81
C PRO A 120 -40.06 -10.46 45.30
N ALA A 121 -40.61 -11.63 45.62
CA ALA A 121 -41.79 -11.77 46.43
C ALA A 121 -41.58 -11.13 47.83
N LYS A 122 -42.60 -10.36 48.25
CA LYS A 122 -43.09 -10.14 49.62
C LYS A 122 -42.17 -10.55 50.79
N LYS A 123 -41.96 -9.62 51.71
CA LYS A 123 -42.21 -9.88 53.15
C LYS A 123 -42.69 -8.61 53.87
N LYS A 124 -43.97 -8.63 54.22
CA LYS A 124 -44.60 -7.77 55.24
C LYS A 124 -44.11 -8.23 56.62
N LYS A 125 -43.94 -7.24 57.51
CA LYS A 125 -44.25 -7.19 58.95
C LYS A 125 -43.74 -8.32 59.86
#